data_AF-A0A928QNP5-F1
#
_entry.id   AF-A0A928QNP5-F1
#
_cell.length_a   1.000
_cell.length_b   1.000
_cell.length_c   1.000
_cell.angle_alpha   90.00
_cell.angle_beta   90.00
_cell.angle_gamma   90.00
#
_symmetry.space_group_name_H-M   'P 1'
#
loop_
_entity.id
_entity.type
_entity.pdbx_description
1 polymer ?
#
loop_
_entity_poly.entity_id
_entity_poly.type
_entity_poly.pdbx_seq_one_letter_code
_entity_poly.pdbx_strand_id
1 'polypeptide(L)' 'AIADTNCDPDEIDYPIPGNDDAIRAIKLIASVMANAMIEGRQGEQTEETEAAE' A
#
# COMPACT_ATOMS: atom_id res chain seq x y z
N ALA A 1 -5.50 -6.73 3.58
CA ALA A 1 -4.59 -6.82 4.74
C ALA A 1 -3.40 -7.73 4.39
N ILE A 2 -2.29 -7.66 5.13
CA ILE A 2 -1.13 -8.53 4.90
C ILE A 2 -1.45 -9.89 5.55
N ALA A 3 -1.34 -10.97 4.79
CA ALA A 3 -1.61 -12.33 5.26
C ALA A 3 -0.35 -13.20 5.13
N ASP A 4 0.03 -13.86 6.22
CA ASP A 4 1.06 -14.91 6.26
C ASP A 4 0.40 -16.31 6.32
N THR A 5 1.22 -17.36 6.35
CA THR A 5 0.84 -18.78 6.32
C THR A 5 -0.16 -19.23 7.39
N ASN A 6 -0.32 -18.47 8.47
CA ASN A 6 -1.23 -18.74 9.58
C ASN A 6 -2.47 -17.83 9.60
N CYS A 7 -2.61 -16.90 8.64
CA CYS A 7 -3.75 -15.99 8.52
C CYS A 7 -4.77 -16.55 7.51
N ASP A 8 -6.06 -16.49 7.83
CA ASP A 8 -7.13 -16.88 6.92
C ASP A 8 -7.48 -15.69 6.00
N PRO A 9 -7.25 -15.78 4.68
CA PRO A 9 -7.49 -14.68 3.76
C PRO A 9 -8.97 -14.50 3.36
N ASP A 10 -9.87 -15.42 3.73
CA ASP A 10 -11.26 -15.42 3.27
C ASP A 10 -12.08 -14.21 3.78
N GLU A 11 -11.65 -13.59 4.89
CA GLU A 11 -12.28 -12.38 5.45
C GLU A 11 -11.70 -11.08 4.87
N ILE A 12 -10.73 -11.16 3.94
CA ILE A 12 -10.00 -10.01 3.42
C ILE A 12 -10.36 -9.77 1.95
N ASP A 13 -10.87 -8.58 1.61
CA ASP A 13 -11.23 -8.23 0.21
C ASP A 13 -10.02 -8.26 -0.73
N TYR A 14 -8.87 -7.80 -0.23
CA TYR A 14 -7.60 -7.76 -0.95
C TYR A 14 -6.48 -8.29 -0.05
N PRO A 15 -6.27 -9.62 0.00
CA PRO A 15 -5.19 -10.22 0.77
C PRO A 15 -3.85 -9.98 0.06
N ILE A 16 -2.89 -9.43 0.78
CA ILE A 16 -1.53 -9.21 0.30
C ILE A 16 -0.67 -10.29 0.94
N PRO A 17 -0.18 -11.29 0.18
CA PRO A 17 0.66 -12.34 0.74
C PRO A 17 2.00 -11.74 1.19
N GLY A 18 2.40 -12.01 2.44
CA GLY A 18 3.64 -11.49 2.99
C GLY A 18 3.89 -11.92 4.43
N ASN A 19 5.11 -11.72 4.90
CA ASN A 19 5.49 -11.99 6.28
C ASN A 19 5.13 -10.79 7.16
N ASP A 20 4.13 -10.96 8.02
CA ASP A 20 3.65 -9.94 8.96
C ASP A 20 4.34 -10.00 10.34
N ASP A 21 5.04 -11.09 10.66
CA ASP A 21 5.81 -11.24 11.90
C ASP A 21 7.13 -10.44 11.92
N ALA A 22 7.77 -10.28 10.76
CA ALA A 22 9.10 -9.71 10.65
C ALA A 22 9.07 -8.16 10.63
N ILE A 23 9.69 -7.53 11.63
CA ILE A 23 9.78 -6.05 11.70
C ILE A 23 10.41 -5.42 10.45
N ARG A 24 11.33 -6.12 9.78
CA ARG A 24 11.94 -5.65 8.52
C ARG A 24 10.92 -5.65 7.38
N ALA A 25 10.06 -6.66 7.30
CA ALA A 25 9.01 -6.78 6.30
C ALA A 25 7.94 -5.71 6.52
N ILE A 26 7.48 -5.52 7.76
CA ILE A 26 6.54 -4.45 8.13
C ILE A 26 7.09 -3.07 7.73
N LYS A 27 8.35 -2.78 8.08
CA LYS A 27 8.98 -1.49 7.74
C LYS A 27 9.05 -1.27 6.22
N LEU A 28 9.40 -2.32 5.47
CA LEU A 28 9.43 -2.25 4.01
C LEU A 28 8.05 -1.95 3.45
N ILE A 29 7.03 -2.71 3.83
CA ILE A 29 5.66 -2.56 3.31
C ILE A 29 5.11 -1.18 3.66
N ALA A 30 5.27 -0.73 4.91
CA ALA A 30 4.85 0.59 5.33
C ALA A 30 5.54 1.71 4.53
N SER A 31 6.85 1.57 4.25
CA SER A 31 7.58 2.58 3.46
C SER A 31 7.10 2.66 2.01
N VAL A 32 6.83 1.52 1.38
CA VAL A 32 6.30 1.47 0.02
C VAL A 32 4.89 2.06 -0.04
N MET A 33 4.02 1.73 0.92
CA MET A 33 2.68 2.30 1.01
C MET A 33 2.71 3.82 1.20
N ALA A 34 3.59 4.32 2.07
CA ALA A 34 3.77 5.75 2.28
C ALA A 34 4.22 6.47 1.00
N ASN A 35 5.19 5.91 0.28
CA ASN A 35 5.64 6.46 -0.99
C ASN A 35 4.52 6.46 -2.04
N ALA A 36 3.78 5.36 -2.18
CA ALA A 36 2.66 5.27 -3.12
C ALA A 36 1.56 6.33 -2.83
N MET A 37 1.27 6.62 -1.56
CA MET A 37 0.34 7.69 -1.19
C MET A 37 0.87 9.09 -1.57
N ILE A 38 2.17 9.33 -1.41
CA ILE A 38 2.79 10.61 -1.77
C ILE A 38 2.77 10.79 -3.29
N GLU A 39 3.12 9.75 -4.05
CA GLU A 39 3.08 9.74 -5.51
C GLU A 39 1.65 9.91 -6.03
N GLY A 40 0.66 9.21 -5.46
CA GLY A 40 -0.74 9.38 -5.82
C GLY A 40 -1.24 10.82 -5.65
N ARG A 41 -0.90 11.47 -4.53
CA ARG A 41 -1.25 12.88 -4.28
C ARG A 41 -0.54 13.87 -5.22
N GLN A 42 0.67 13.53 -5.69
CA GLN A 42 1.37 14.36 -6.68
C GLN A 42 0.77 14.17 -8.08
N GLY A 43 0.35 12.95 -8.41
CA GLY A 43 -0.40 12.65 -9.64
C GLY A 43 -1.71 13.43 -9.70
N GLU A 44 -2.48 13.42 -8.62
CA GLU A 44 -3.74 14.19 -8.50
C GLU A 44 -3.53 15.70 -8.69
N GLN A 45 -2.49 16.28 -8.08
CA GLN A 45 -2.16 17.71 -8.30
C GLN A 45 -1.77 17.99 -9.75
N THR A 46 -1.07 17.07 -10.42
CA THR A 46 -0.67 17.25 -11.81
C THR A 46 -1.89 17.22 -12.74
N GLU A 47 -2.81 16.27 -12.53
CA GLU A 47 -4.06 16.16 -13.29
C GLU A 47 -5.01 17.36 -13.05
N GLU A 48 -5.12 17.87 -11.81
CA GLU A 48 -5.91 19.07 -11.51
C GLU A 48 -5.33 20.33 -12.17
N THR A 49 -4.00 20.42 -12.30
CA THR A 49 -3.35 21.57 -12.93
C THR A 49 -3.47 21.51 -14.45
N GLU A 50 -3.45 20.32 -15.06
CA GLU A 50 -3.67 20.14 -16.51
C GLU A 50 -5.14 20.29 -16.92
N ALA A 51 -6.11 19.95 -16.06
CA ALA A 51 -7.53 20.13 -16.35
C ALA A 51 -8.03 21.59 -16.19
N ALA A 52 -7.23 22.45 -15.56
CA ALA A 52 -7.53 23.86 -15.33
C ALA A 52 -6.92 24.82 -16.39
N GLU A 53 -6.17 24.31 -17.37
CA GLU A 53 -5.64 25.04 -18.53
C GLU A 53 -6.48 24.80 -19.80
#